data_AF-A0AAW6C899-F1
#
_entry.id   AF-A0AAW6C899-F1
#
_cell.length_a   1.000
_cell.length_b   1.000
_cell.length_c   1.000
_cell.angle_alpha   90.00
_cell.angle_beta   90.00
_cell.angle_gamma   90.00
#
_symmetry.space_group_name_H-M   'P 1'
#
loop_
_entity.id
_entity.type
_entity.pdbx_description
1 polymer ?
#
loop_
_entity_poly.entity_id
_entity_poly.type
_entity_poly.pdbx_seq_one_letter_code
_entity_poly.pdbx_strand_id
1 'polypeptide(L)'
;MQANLSARRENAFAYQKSKVQIGQRLFIAPEDAPDTDAADIVLEHCSVVQIPEAGAQIIVERENGERCAVDIDASNRGLAYFGTIEAVFGPSQFIFLSEHDFWEWWEWELLTVGMCHILFDDDMGSYPTKENIAATRLVYDIVANENLDYQNMSCAGCQYASEKGAPNTPCRKCRRMGDLEDHWQGNVSRREWLMRQMDKETGASE
;
A
#
# COMPACT_ATOMS: atom_id res chain seq x y z
N MET A 1 17.82 -30.49 -2.12
CA MET A 1 17.45 -29.08 -1.86
C MET A 1 16.62 -28.49 -3.00
N GLN A 2 17.02 -28.63 -4.28
CA GLN A 2 16.24 -28.14 -5.44
C GLN A 2 14.82 -28.72 -5.56
N ALA A 3 14.62 -30.02 -5.34
CA ALA A 3 13.28 -30.65 -5.39
C ALA A 3 12.29 -30.08 -4.34
N ASN A 4 12.80 -29.63 -3.19
CA ASN A 4 11.96 -28.98 -2.16
C ASN A 4 11.62 -27.53 -2.52
N LEU A 5 12.47 -26.85 -3.30
CA LEU A 5 12.22 -25.48 -3.77
C LEU A 5 11.22 -25.47 -4.94
N SER A 6 11.33 -26.42 -5.88
CA SER A 6 10.37 -26.57 -6.98
C SER A 6 8.98 -26.90 -6.46
N ALA A 7 8.86 -27.88 -5.56
CA ALA A 7 7.58 -28.26 -4.96
C ALA A 7 6.95 -27.10 -4.15
N ARG A 8 7.76 -26.31 -3.43
CA ARG A 8 7.27 -25.12 -2.72
C ARG A 8 6.74 -24.05 -3.68
N ARG A 9 7.42 -23.83 -4.80
CA ARG A 9 7.03 -22.85 -5.82
C ARG A 9 5.74 -23.29 -6.54
N GLU A 10 5.64 -24.56 -6.91
CA GLU A 10 4.43 -25.14 -7.49
C GLU A 10 3.23 -25.02 -6.55
N ASN A 11 3.42 -25.29 -5.25
CA ASN A 11 2.38 -25.09 -4.23
C ASN A 11 1.95 -23.62 -4.10
N ALA A 12 2.87 -22.66 -4.31
CA ALA A 12 2.53 -21.23 -4.26
C ALA A 12 1.65 -20.82 -5.45
N PHE A 13 1.99 -21.27 -6.67
CA PHE A 13 1.15 -21.03 -7.85
C PHE A 13 -0.19 -21.73 -7.77
N ALA A 14 -0.23 -22.98 -7.29
CA ALA A 14 -1.48 -23.71 -7.06
C ALA A 14 -2.42 -22.95 -6.11
N TYR A 15 -1.86 -22.39 -5.03
CA TYR A 15 -2.61 -21.56 -4.10
C TYR A 15 -3.15 -20.29 -4.76
N GLN A 16 -2.33 -19.55 -5.53
CA GLN A 16 -2.82 -18.36 -6.22
C GLN A 16 -3.91 -18.69 -7.24
N LYS A 17 -3.73 -19.77 -8.03
CA LYS A 17 -4.73 -20.26 -8.98
C LYS A 17 -6.05 -20.64 -8.31
N SER A 18 -6.04 -21.14 -7.07
CA SER A 18 -7.27 -21.43 -6.32
C SER A 18 -8.09 -20.20 -5.95
N LYS A 19 -7.55 -18.98 -6.08
CA LYS A 19 -8.29 -17.73 -5.87
C LYS A 19 -9.16 -17.35 -7.06
N VAL A 20 -9.03 -18.04 -8.20
CA VAL A 20 -9.77 -17.74 -9.43
C VAL A 20 -10.51 -18.96 -9.97
N GLN A 21 -11.55 -18.71 -10.76
CA GLN A 21 -12.33 -19.75 -11.45
C GLN A 21 -12.59 -19.36 -12.92
N ILE A 22 -12.83 -20.34 -13.79
CA ILE A 22 -13.21 -20.09 -15.18
C ILE A 22 -14.51 -19.25 -15.22
N GLY A 23 -14.52 -18.23 -16.08
CA GLY A 23 -15.59 -17.26 -16.21
C GLY A 23 -15.57 -16.14 -15.15
N GLN A 24 -14.63 -16.15 -14.20
CA GLN A 24 -14.49 -15.06 -13.25
C GLN A 24 -14.00 -13.80 -13.97
N ARG A 25 -14.66 -12.67 -13.65
CA ARG A 25 -14.23 -11.34 -14.06
C ARG A 25 -13.06 -10.87 -13.19
N LEU A 26 -12.03 -10.36 -13.84
CA LEU A 26 -10.86 -9.70 -13.24
C LEU A 26 -10.75 -8.27 -13.79
N PHE A 27 -9.89 -7.48 -13.17
CA PHE A 27 -9.68 -6.06 -13.50
C PHE A 27 -8.26 -5.84 -14.00
N ILE A 28 -8.10 -5.02 -15.02
CA ILE A 28 -6.83 -4.60 -15.61
C ILE A 28 -6.68 -3.10 -15.34
N ALA A 29 -5.59 -2.71 -14.70
CA ALA A 29 -5.26 -1.29 -14.56
C ALA A 29 -4.76 -0.70 -15.89
N PRO A 30 -5.15 0.54 -16.23
CA PRO A 30 -4.52 1.25 -17.33
C PRO A 30 -3.05 1.55 -16.99
N GLU A 31 -2.19 1.64 -18.02
CA GLU A 31 -0.74 1.80 -17.84
C GLU A 31 -0.36 3.10 -17.14
N ASP A 32 -1.15 4.15 -17.34
CA ASP A 32 -1.00 5.48 -16.76
C ASP A 32 -1.75 5.64 -15.43
N ALA A 33 -2.29 4.56 -14.84
CA ALA A 33 -3.02 4.64 -13.57
C ALA A 33 -2.26 5.40 -12.46
N PRO A 34 -0.94 5.21 -12.24
CA PRO A 34 -0.21 5.94 -11.20
C PRO A 34 -0.18 7.46 -11.40
N ASP A 35 -0.29 7.93 -12.64
CA ASP A 35 -0.21 9.36 -13.02
C ASP A 35 -1.60 9.98 -13.28
N THR A 36 -2.67 9.19 -13.14
CA THR A 36 -4.04 9.58 -13.47
C THR A 36 -4.85 9.89 -12.20
N ASP A 37 -5.62 10.98 -12.23
CA ASP A 37 -6.55 11.31 -11.15
C ASP A 37 -7.60 10.20 -10.95
N ALA A 38 -7.90 9.84 -9.69
CA ALA A 38 -8.82 8.74 -9.36
C ALA A 38 -10.16 8.80 -10.10
N ALA A 39 -10.69 10.00 -10.34
CA ALA A 39 -11.98 10.20 -11.01
C ALA A 39 -11.97 9.83 -12.50
N ASP A 40 -10.78 9.85 -13.12
CA ASP A 40 -10.59 9.62 -14.55
C ASP A 40 -10.08 8.20 -14.86
N ILE A 41 -9.71 7.43 -13.82
CA ILE A 41 -9.28 6.04 -13.99
C ILE A 41 -10.45 5.16 -14.39
N VAL A 42 -10.29 4.47 -15.53
CA VAL A 42 -11.22 3.45 -16.01
C VAL A 42 -10.53 2.11 -16.06
N LEU A 43 -11.01 1.15 -15.26
CA LEU A 43 -10.52 -0.22 -15.27
C LEU A 43 -11.09 -0.98 -16.47
N GLU A 44 -10.20 -1.64 -17.22
CA GLU A 44 -10.61 -2.64 -18.19
C GLU A 44 -10.96 -3.95 -17.48
N HIS A 45 -11.87 -4.74 -18.05
CA HIS A 45 -12.21 -6.06 -17.52
C HIS A 45 -11.76 -7.18 -18.45
N CYS A 46 -11.45 -8.32 -17.84
CA CYS A 46 -11.23 -9.56 -18.55
C CYS A 46 -11.90 -10.72 -17.82
N SER A 47 -12.11 -11.82 -18.53
CA SER A 47 -12.67 -13.05 -17.97
C SER A 47 -11.65 -14.19 -18.04
N VAL A 48 -11.54 -14.97 -16.97
CA VAL A 48 -10.65 -16.15 -16.96
C VAL A 48 -11.22 -17.22 -17.90
N VAL A 49 -10.46 -17.60 -18.94
CA VAL A 49 -10.90 -18.61 -19.92
C VAL A 49 -10.15 -19.92 -19.79
N GLN A 50 -8.96 -19.93 -19.18
CA GLN A 50 -8.19 -21.14 -18.95
C GLN A 50 -7.30 -21.03 -17.71
N ILE A 51 -7.28 -22.08 -16.89
CA ILE A 51 -6.36 -22.24 -15.75
C ILE A 51 -5.56 -23.52 -15.98
N PRO A 52 -4.36 -23.45 -16.56
CA PRO A 52 -3.48 -24.61 -16.69
C PRO A 52 -3.13 -25.21 -15.32
N GLU A 53 -3.07 -26.54 -15.21
CA GLU A 53 -2.67 -27.21 -13.95
C GLU A 53 -1.24 -26.86 -13.55
N ALA A 54 -0.32 -26.85 -14.53
CA ALA A 54 1.09 -26.51 -14.34
C ALA A 54 1.42 -25.09 -14.78
N GLY A 55 2.56 -24.57 -14.32
CA GLY A 55 3.09 -23.27 -14.73
C GLY A 55 2.53 -22.08 -13.93
N ALA A 56 3.05 -20.89 -14.26
CA ALA A 56 2.75 -19.64 -13.56
C ALA A 56 1.62 -18.83 -14.20
N GLN A 57 1.05 -19.30 -15.31
CA GLN A 57 0.13 -18.50 -16.11
C GLN A 57 -1.32 -18.96 -16.00
N ILE A 58 -2.24 -18.03 -16.22
CA ILE A 58 -3.64 -18.26 -16.64
C ILE A 58 -3.89 -17.53 -17.96
N ILE A 59 -4.95 -17.94 -18.68
CA ILE A 59 -5.38 -17.23 -19.89
C ILE A 59 -6.67 -16.48 -19.58
N VAL A 60 -6.70 -15.21 -19.96
CA VAL A 60 -7.87 -14.33 -19.85
C VAL A 60 -8.28 -13.85 -21.23
N GLU A 61 -9.56 -13.52 -21.38
CA GLU A 61 -10.12 -12.89 -22.57
C GLU A 61 -10.61 -11.48 -22.19
N ARG A 62 -10.09 -10.47 -22.87
CA ARG A 62 -10.46 -9.05 -22.72
C ARG A 62 -11.84 -8.79 -23.34
N GLU A 63 -12.45 -7.65 -23.01
CA GLU A 63 -13.75 -7.24 -23.57
C GLU A 63 -13.73 -7.10 -25.11
N ASN A 64 -12.57 -6.80 -25.70
CA ASN A 64 -12.37 -6.74 -27.15
C ASN A 64 -12.23 -8.12 -27.83
N GLY A 65 -12.26 -9.23 -27.06
CA GLY A 65 -12.10 -10.60 -27.54
C GLY A 65 -10.65 -11.08 -27.65
N GLU A 66 -9.66 -10.25 -27.32
CA GLU A 66 -8.25 -10.61 -27.29
C GLU A 66 -7.97 -11.58 -26.14
N ARG A 67 -7.13 -12.59 -26.39
CA ARG A 67 -6.67 -13.52 -25.36
C ARG A 67 -5.24 -13.23 -24.96
N CYS A 68 -5.04 -13.04 -23.67
CA CYS A 68 -3.73 -12.73 -23.09
C CYS A 68 -3.35 -13.77 -22.03
N ALA A 69 -2.05 -14.03 -21.91
CA ALA A 69 -1.51 -14.75 -20.77
C ALA A 69 -1.30 -13.76 -19.62
N VAL A 70 -1.72 -14.14 -18.42
CA VAL A 70 -1.42 -13.42 -17.18
C VAL A 70 -0.39 -14.23 -16.41
N ASP A 71 0.77 -13.65 -16.18
CA ASP A 71 1.80 -14.17 -15.30
C ASP A 71 1.43 -13.90 -13.85
N ILE A 72 1.10 -14.96 -13.11
CA ILE A 72 0.68 -14.87 -11.72
C ILE A 72 1.89 -14.52 -10.85
N ASP A 73 1.71 -13.60 -9.91
CA ASP A 73 2.73 -13.34 -8.89
C ASP A 73 2.48 -14.21 -7.64
N ALA A 74 3.39 -15.16 -7.41
CA ALA A 74 3.38 -16.05 -6.26
C ALA A 74 4.52 -15.77 -5.27
N SER A 75 5.23 -14.64 -5.42
CA SER A 75 6.31 -14.24 -4.54
C SER A 75 5.81 -13.94 -3.12
N ASN A 76 4.63 -13.32 -3.02
CA ASN A 76 3.97 -13.00 -1.75
C ASN A 76 2.45 -13.17 -1.85
N ARG A 77 1.85 -13.85 -0.87
CA ARG A 77 0.41 -14.14 -0.85
C ARG A 77 -0.46 -12.93 -0.55
N GLY A 78 0.13 -11.89 0.04
CA GLY A 78 -0.55 -10.67 0.48
C GLY A 78 -0.45 -9.49 -0.48
N LEU A 79 0.08 -9.69 -1.69
CA LEU A 79 0.10 -8.66 -2.75
C LEU A 79 -1.33 -8.19 -3.04
N ALA A 80 -1.46 -6.89 -3.32
CA ALA A 80 -2.69 -6.26 -3.74
C ALA A 80 -3.02 -6.58 -5.22
N TYR A 81 -2.03 -6.87 -6.06
CA TYR A 81 -2.26 -7.38 -7.41
C TYR A 81 -2.14 -8.91 -7.47
N PHE A 82 -2.78 -9.51 -8.48
CA PHE A 82 -2.78 -10.94 -8.74
C PHE A 82 -1.62 -11.39 -9.64
N GLY A 83 -1.32 -10.58 -10.65
CA GLY A 83 -0.30 -10.88 -11.65
C GLY A 83 -0.22 -9.77 -12.68
N THR A 84 0.51 -10.03 -13.76
CA THR A 84 0.76 -9.05 -14.81
C THR A 84 0.53 -9.64 -16.20
N ILE A 85 0.13 -8.80 -17.14
CA ILE A 85 0.25 -9.08 -18.57
C ILE A 85 1.54 -8.40 -19.04
N GLU A 86 2.52 -9.18 -19.48
CA GLU A 86 3.74 -8.63 -20.07
C GLU A 86 3.41 -7.97 -21.41
N ALA A 87 3.75 -6.69 -21.54
CA ALA A 87 3.73 -6.01 -22.83
C ALA A 87 4.99 -6.35 -23.62
N VAL A 88 4.86 -6.60 -24.93
CA VAL A 88 6.02 -6.81 -25.81
C VAL A 88 6.90 -5.55 -25.86
N PHE A 89 6.27 -4.38 -25.71
CA PHE A 89 6.91 -3.08 -25.60
C PHE A 89 6.15 -2.25 -24.56
N GLY A 90 6.83 -1.80 -23.50
CA GLY A 90 6.23 -0.95 -22.47
C GLY A 90 6.14 -1.59 -21.09
N PRO A 91 5.51 -0.89 -20.12
CA PRO A 91 5.31 -1.42 -18.78
C PRO A 91 4.31 -2.57 -18.78
N SER A 92 4.47 -3.51 -17.85
CA SER A 92 3.50 -4.58 -17.66
C SER A 92 2.18 -4.03 -17.13
N GLN A 93 1.05 -4.57 -17.59
CA GLN A 93 -0.27 -4.20 -17.05
C GLN A 93 -0.61 -5.08 -15.85
N PHE A 94 -1.07 -4.46 -14.76
CA PHE A 94 -1.41 -5.16 -13.52
C PHE A 94 -2.83 -5.72 -13.54
N ILE A 95 -2.99 -6.93 -13.00
CA ILE A 95 -4.26 -7.65 -12.90
C ILE A 95 -4.69 -7.74 -11.44
N PHE A 96 -5.97 -7.48 -11.18
CA PHE A 96 -6.55 -7.46 -9.84
C PHE A 96 -7.74 -8.41 -9.74
N LEU A 97 -7.89 -9.04 -8.57
CA LEU A 97 -9.04 -9.90 -8.27
C LEU A 97 -10.31 -9.11 -7.99
N SER A 98 -10.16 -7.86 -7.54
CA SER A 98 -11.24 -6.94 -7.25
C SER A 98 -10.83 -5.49 -7.49
N GLU A 99 -11.82 -4.63 -7.73
CA GLU A 99 -11.61 -3.18 -7.79
C GLU A 99 -11.06 -2.62 -6.46
N HIS A 100 -11.45 -3.20 -5.32
CA HIS A 100 -10.90 -2.82 -4.02
C HIS A 100 -9.39 -3.05 -3.95
N ASP A 101 -8.90 -4.19 -4.45
CA ASP A 101 -7.47 -4.47 -4.44
C ASP A 101 -6.70 -3.55 -5.41
N PHE A 102 -7.33 -3.13 -6.52
CA PHE A 102 -6.80 -2.07 -7.38
C PHE A 102 -6.62 -0.75 -6.61
N TRP A 103 -7.67 -0.27 -5.93
CA TRP A 103 -7.57 0.99 -5.18
C TRP A 103 -6.56 0.94 -4.04
N GLU A 104 -6.41 -0.21 -3.38
CA GLU A 104 -5.36 -0.43 -2.38
C GLU A 104 -3.95 -0.36 -2.97
N TRP A 105 -3.74 -0.93 -4.16
CA TRP A 105 -2.48 -0.82 -4.88
C TRP A 105 -2.22 0.60 -5.39
N TRP A 106 -3.22 1.24 -5.99
CA TRP A 106 -3.09 2.59 -6.55
C TRP A 106 -2.77 3.62 -5.46
N GLU A 107 -3.44 3.54 -4.30
CA GLU A 107 -3.09 4.38 -3.16
C GLU A 107 -1.65 4.12 -2.69
N TRP A 108 -1.21 2.86 -2.67
CA TRP A 108 0.17 2.54 -2.32
C TRP A 108 1.17 3.23 -3.24
N GLU A 109 0.97 3.16 -4.56
CA GLU A 109 1.81 3.83 -5.57
C GLU A 109 1.86 5.34 -5.31
N LEU A 110 0.72 5.98 -5.06
CA LEU A 110 0.67 7.42 -4.77
C LEU A 110 1.44 7.78 -3.50
N LEU A 111 1.24 7.02 -2.43
CA LEU A 111 1.87 7.29 -1.14
C LEU A 111 3.38 7.07 -1.22
N THR A 112 3.86 6.03 -1.91
CA THR A 112 5.29 5.77 -2.06
C THR A 112 5.96 6.80 -2.95
N VAL A 113 5.37 7.17 -4.09
CA VAL A 113 5.88 8.24 -4.95
C VAL A 113 5.96 9.58 -4.20
N GLY A 114 4.91 9.93 -3.46
CA GLY A 114 4.91 11.14 -2.63
C GLY A 114 5.98 11.10 -1.53
N MET A 115 6.18 9.95 -0.89
CA MET A 115 7.23 9.77 0.11
C MET A 115 8.64 9.83 -0.48
N CYS A 116 8.90 9.24 -1.64
CA CYS A 116 10.18 9.32 -2.34
C CYS A 116 10.58 10.78 -2.58
N HIS A 117 9.63 11.63 -3.00
CA HIS A 117 9.86 13.07 -3.18
C HIS A 117 10.21 13.79 -1.87
N ILE A 118 9.61 13.40 -0.73
CA ILE A 118 9.87 14.04 0.57
C ILE A 118 11.19 13.56 1.18
N LEU A 119 11.49 12.27 1.06
CA LEU A 119 12.65 11.64 1.69
C LEU A 119 13.91 11.70 0.83
N PHE A 120 13.82 12.21 -0.41
CA PHE A 120 14.91 12.21 -1.41
C PHE A 120 15.47 10.80 -1.62
N ASP A 121 14.59 9.82 -1.68
CA ASP A 121 14.91 8.42 -1.96
C ASP A 121 14.25 8.02 -3.28
N ASP A 122 14.89 7.12 -4.03
CA ASP A 122 14.43 6.66 -5.33
C ASP A 122 13.49 5.44 -5.20
N ASP A 123 13.52 4.73 -4.06
CA ASP A 123 12.68 3.55 -3.82
C ASP A 123 12.43 3.30 -2.33
N MET A 124 11.16 3.17 -1.94
CA MET A 124 10.76 2.77 -0.59
C MET A 124 10.99 1.26 -0.31
N GLY A 125 11.36 0.47 -1.32
CA GLY A 125 11.81 -0.93 -1.24
C GLY A 125 10.76 -1.92 -0.75
N SER A 126 9.50 -1.50 -0.66
CA SER A 126 8.40 -2.32 -0.15
C SER A 126 7.52 -2.83 -1.30
N TYR A 127 6.90 -4.00 -1.13
CA TYR A 127 5.89 -4.50 -2.07
C TYR A 127 4.50 -4.00 -1.66
N PRO A 128 3.54 -3.84 -2.60
CA PRO A 128 2.16 -3.44 -2.31
C PRO A 128 1.39 -4.60 -1.65
N THR A 129 1.70 -4.89 -0.40
CA THR A 129 0.95 -5.84 0.43
C THR A 129 0.00 -5.10 1.35
N LYS A 130 -1.11 -5.73 1.76
CA LYS A 130 -2.09 -5.06 2.65
C LYS A 130 -1.47 -4.53 3.95
N GLU A 131 -0.48 -5.24 4.48
CA GLU A 131 0.28 -4.79 5.67
C GLU A 131 1.16 -3.58 5.35
N ASN A 132 1.90 -3.61 4.24
CA ASN A 132 2.74 -2.50 3.82
C ASN A 132 1.89 -1.27 3.48
N ILE A 133 0.74 -1.43 2.82
CA ILE A 133 -0.21 -0.34 2.55
C ILE A 133 -0.62 0.36 3.85
N ALA A 134 -1.00 -0.42 4.87
CA ALA A 134 -1.38 0.14 6.16
C ALA A 134 -0.21 0.88 6.85
N ALA A 135 1.01 0.33 6.75
CA ALA A 135 2.21 0.98 7.27
C ALA A 135 2.54 2.28 6.51
N THR A 136 2.50 2.25 5.17
CA THR A 136 2.76 3.41 4.31
C THR A 136 1.77 4.54 4.58
N ARG A 137 0.47 4.24 4.75
CA ARG A 137 -0.54 5.25 5.14
C ARG A 137 -0.15 5.98 6.43
N LEU A 138 0.33 5.26 7.45
CA LEU A 138 0.75 5.86 8.72
C LEU A 138 2.01 6.71 8.57
N VAL A 139 3.00 6.20 7.83
CA VAL A 139 4.25 6.95 7.61
C VAL A 139 3.98 8.20 6.79
N TYR A 140 3.19 8.11 5.72
CA TYR A 140 2.80 9.24 4.89
C TYR A 140 2.07 10.30 5.72
N ASP A 141 1.11 9.90 6.57
CA ASP A 141 0.39 10.86 7.41
C ASP A 141 1.32 11.60 8.38
N ILE A 142 2.34 10.92 8.92
CA ILE A 142 3.35 11.55 9.78
C ILE A 142 4.25 12.50 8.98
N VAL A 143 4.73 12.05 7.82
CA VAL A 143 5.81 12.70 7.06
C VAL A 143 5.29 13.80 6.14
N ALA A 144 4.22 13.54 5.39
CA ALA A 144 3.66 14.47 4.42
C ALA A 144 2.63 15.43 5.04
N ASN A 145 1.79 14.94 5.96
CA ASN A 145 0.76 15.77 6.61
C ASN A 145 1.24 16.38 7.93
N GLU A 146 2.50 16.11 8.34
CA GLU A 146 3.05 16.50 9.63
C GLU A 146 2.14 16.11 10.81
N ASN A 147 1.45 14.96 10.70
CA ASN A 147 0.58 14.51 11.77
C ASN A 147 1.43 13.96 12.92
N LEU A 148 1.76 14.84 13.86
CA LEU A 148 2.61 14.53 15.01
C LEU A 148 1.84 13.88 16.17
N ASP A 149 0.52 13.68 16.06
CA ASP A 149 -0.33 13.07 17.10
C ASP A 149 0.10 11.62 17.44
N TYR A 150 0.88 10.99 16.57
CA TYR A 150 1.39 9.63 16.74
C TYR A 150 2.62 9.52 17.66
N GLN A 151 3.27 10.62 18.02
CA GLN A 151 4.51 10.60 18.80
C GLN A 151 4.38 11.42 20.08
N ASN A 152 4.76 10.81 21.21
CA ASN A 152 4.85 11.42 22.54
C ASN A 152 3.53 11.82 23.21
N MET A 153 2.40 11.23 22.81
CA MET A 153 1.14 11.41 23.52
C MET A 153 0.91 10.31 24.55
N SER A 154 0.49 10.66 25.77
CA SER A 154 -0.11 9.73 26.73
C SER A 154 -1.56 10.11 27.05
N CYS A 155 -2.29 9.21 27.73
CA CYS A 155 -3.53 9.61 28.38
C CYS A 155 -3.26 10.71 29.43
N ALA A 156 -4.10 11.74 29.50
CA ALA A 156 -4.15 12.67 30.62
C ALA A 156 -4.75 11.99 31.88
N GLY A 157 -4.00 11.10 32.52
CA GLY A 157 -4.37 10.48 33.80
C GLY A 157 -5.46 9.39 33.75
N CYS A 158 -5.77 8.84 32.57
CA CYS A 158 -6.86 7.86 32.37
C CYS A 158 -6.64 6.46 32.99
N GLN A 159 -5.48 6.20 33.62
CA GLN A 159 -5.04 4.92 34.23
C GLN A 159 -5.01 3.67 33.32
N TYR A 160 -5.42 3.78 32.05
CA TYR A 160 -5.38 2.66 31.10
C TYR A 160 -3.95 2.16 30.82
N ALA A 161 -2.97 3.07 30.74
CA ALA A 161 -1.56 2.73 30.51
C ALA A 161 -0.94 1.99 31.70
N SER A 162 -1.36 2.31 32.93
CA SER A 162 -0.89 1.61 34.15
C SER A 162 -1.41 0.18 34.27
N GLU A 163 -2.56 -0.14 33.66
CA GLU A 163 -3.14 -1.49 33.73
C GLU A 163 -2.63 -2.44 32.65
N LYS A 164 -2.17 -1.92 31.50
CA LYS A 164 -1.78 -2.75 30.33
C LYS A 164 -0.31 -2.73 29.94
N GLY A 165 0.54 -1.98 30.65
CA GLY A 165 2.00 -2.04 30.48
C GLY A 165 2.52 -1.52 29.13
N ALA A 166 1.76 -0.69 28.41
CA ALA A 166 2.19 -0.03 27.18
C ALA A 166 2.45 1.46 27.47
N PRO A 167 3.68 1.86 27.85
CA PRO A 167 3.93 3.17 28.45
C PRO A 167 3.68 4.38 27.54
N ASN A 168 3.56 4.21 26.22
CA ASN A 168 3.55 5.34 25.27
C ASN A 168 2.41 5.26 24.23
N THR A 169 1.29 4.58 24.55
CA THR A 169 0.15 4.49 23.61
C THR A 169 -1.14 4.98 24.27
N PRO A 170 -1.71 6.11 23.82
CA PRO A 170 -2.97 6.62 24.37
C PRO A 170 -4.14 5.65 24.17
N CYS A 171 -5.03 5.56 25.16
CA CYS A 171 -6.22 4.72 25.04
C CYS A 171 -7.24 5.30 24.04
N ARG A 172 -8.09 4.43 23.47
CA ARG A 172 -9.11 4.82 22.48
C ARG A 172 -10.08 5.90 22.98
N LYS A 173 -10.38 5.92 24.30
CA LYS A 173 -11.27 6.91 24.91
C LYS A 173 -10.62 8.30 24.91
N CYS A 174 -9.39 8.41 25.39
CA CYS A 174 -8.65 9.68 25.43
C CYS A 174 -8.39 10.25 24.03
N ARG A 175 -8.10 9.41 23.03
CA ARG A 175 -8.02 9.85 21.64
C ARG A 175 -9.31 10.50 21.14
N ARG A 176 -10.48 9.92 21.47
CA ARG A 176 -11.79 10.45 21.04
C ARG A 176 -12.21 11.73 21.77
N MET A 177 -11.79 11.88 23.01
CA MET A 177 -12.18 13.01 23.85
C MET A 177 -11.19 14.19 23.77
N GLY A 178 -10.02 13.99 23.15
CA GLY A 178 -8.93 14.97 23.15
C GLY A 178 -8.16 15.05 24.48
N ASP A 179 -8.39 14.11 25.40
CA ASP A 179 -7.75 14.07 26.72
C ASP A 179 -6.35 13.44 26.66
N LEU A 180 -5.47 14.04 25.88
CA LEU A 180 -4.10 13.60 25.62
C LEU A 180 -3.09 14.58 26.22
N GLU A 181 -2.00 14.04 26.74
CA GLU A 181 -0.85 14.81 27.24
C GLU A 181 0.32 14.63 26.28
N ASP A 182 0.81 15.73 25.72
CA ASP A 182 2.00 15.79 24.89
C ASP A 182 3.25 15.89 25.78
N HIS A 183 4.14 14.90 25.69
CA HIS A 183 5.43 14.87 26.40
C HIS A 183 6.53 15.62 25.66
N TRP A 184 6.19 16.42 24.66
CA TRP A 184 7.08 17.39 24.06
C TRP A 184 7.71 18.29 25.13
N GLN A 185 9.04 18.26 25.23
CA GLN A 185 9.78 19.03 26.23
C GLN A 185 10.26 20.40 25.74
N GLY A 186 9.79 20.85 24.57
CA GLY A 186 10.13 22.18 24.07
C GLY A 186 9.25 23.26 24.70
N ASN A 187 9.81 24.47 24.84
CA ASN A 187 9.15 25.62 25.50
C ASN A 187 7.96 26.21 24.71
N VAL A 188 7.67 25.71 23.51
CA VAL A 188 6.54 26.05 22.63
C VAL A 188 6.04 24.78 21.99
N SER A 189 4.84 24.75 21.39
CA SER A 189 4.35 23.53 20.72
C SER A 189 5.34 23.02 19.67
N ARG A 190 5.45 21.69 19.47
CA ARG A 190 6.42 21.11 18.50
C ARG A 190 6.23 21.68 17.09
N ARG A 191 4.98 21.90 16.69
CA ARG A 191 4.62 22.58 15.43
C ARG A 191 5.16 24.00 15.36
N GLU A 192 4.93 24.80 16.40
CA GLU A 192 5.45 26.18 16.46
C GLU A 192 6.98 26.22 16.49
N TRP A 193 7.62 25.27 17.16
CA TRP A 193 9.08 25.15 17.16
C TRP A 193 9.62 24.87 15.75
N LEU A 194 9.01 23.92 15.02
CA LEU A 194 9.39 23.56 13.65
C LEU A 194 9.19 24.73 12.68
N MET A 195 8.03 25.40 12.72
CA MET A 195 7.77 26.60 11.91
C MET A 195 8.83 27.68 12.16
N ARG A 196 9.20 27.91 13.44
CA ARG A 196 10.27 28.86 13.80
C ARG A 196 11.66 28.45 13.33
N GLN A 197 11.94 27.16 13.08
CA GLN A 197 13.20 26.75 12.46
C GLN A 197 13.16 26.97 10.95
N MET A 198 12.05 26.62 10.30
CA MET A 198 11.85 26.85 8.86
C MET A 198 11.93 28.33 8.51
N ASP A 199 11.33 29.22 9.31
CA ASP A 199 11.40 30.67 9.12
C ASP A 199 12.84 31.19 9.24
N LYS A 200 13.64 30.61 10.15
CA LYS A 200 15.06 30.95 10.32
C LYS A 200 15.93 30.47 9.16
N GLU A 201 15.63 29.30 8.59
CA GLU A 201 16.35 28.73 7.45
C GLU A 201 16.00 29.44 6.13
N THR A 202 14.75 29.89 5.98
CA THR A 202 14.27 30.61 4.79
C THR A 202 14.49 32.12 4.85
N GLY A 203 14.96 32.66 5.97
CA GLY A 203 15.21 34.09 6.15
C GLY A 203 13.95 34.95 6.23
N ALA A 204 12.77 34.32 6.38
CA ALA A 204 11.51 35.00 6.62
C ALA A 204 11.40 35.38 8.11
N SER A 205 12.24 36.31 8.55
CA SER A 205 11.97 37.06 9.80
C SER A 205 11.21 38.33 9.43
N GLU A 206 10.08 38.58 10.11
CA GLU A 206 9.32 39.85 10.09
C GLU A 206 10.23 41.09 10.18
#